data_AF-A0A0U5HGU4-F1
#
_entry.id   AF-A0A0U5HGU4-F1
#
_cell.length_a   1.000
_cell.length_b   1.000
_cell.length_c   1.000
_cell.angle_alpha   90.00
_cell.angle_beta   90.00
_cell.angle_gamma   90.00
#
_symmetry.space_group_name_H-M   'P 1'
#
loop_
_entity.id
_entity.type
_entity.pdbx_description
1 polymer ?
#
loop_
_entity_poly.entity_id
_entity_poly.type
_entity_poly.pdbx_seq_one_letter_code
_entity_poly.pdbx_strand_id
1 'polypeptide(L)'
;MVLANSSAITVWESSYPDLFWAMRGAGHNFGIVTSAEMRVYPRPERDWSFKLYIWTQDRIEPVFDELIRMREAGAPRDLAFNYGSYALDPGLGTRENGSAPYNLLSRATGAGADSPQCERGRTYMHYSSYLQEWNVTAQRAIYNLYAENMATNPTAFARAAVLMGDYKHDAVAQVDAASSAYPWRDRRLLNNVVINYTPDPSLDDFALTWARRTKELWDDGQLGIPGANYVNYAAGDESPESVYGHEPWRMQRLRALKAKYDPLGSV
;
A
#
# COMPACT_ATOMS: atom_id res chain seq x y z
N MET A 1 10.25 7.26 23.37
CA MET A 1 11.17 6.92 22.26
C MET A 1 12.59 7.24 22.66
N VAL A 2 13.57 6.60 22.01
CA VAL A 2 15.01 6.84 22.22
C VAL A 2 15.57 7.56 20.98
N LEU A 3 16.25 8.69 21.21
CA LEU A 3 16.88 9.49 20.15
C LEU A 3 18.30 8.98 19.82
N ALA A 4 18.89 9.51 18.74
CA ALA A 4 20.26 9.18 18.31
C ALA A 4 21.34 9.47 19.37
N ASN A 5 21.09 10.42 20.28
CA ASN A 5 21.99 10.72 21.40
C ASN A 5 21.73 9.86 22.65
N SER A 6 21.00 8.75 22.51
CA SER A 6 20.62 7.81 23.57
C SER A 6 19.68 8.39 24.65
N SER A 7 19.17 9.62 24.49
CA SER A 7 18.18 10.17 25.41
C SER A 7 16.80 9.54 25.20
N ALA A 8 16.12 9.25 26.30
CA ALA A 8 14.73 8.77 26.28
C ALA A 8 13.77 9.95 26.52
N ILE A 9 12.86 10.18 25.58
CA ILE A 9 11.87 11.26 25.65
C ILE A 9 10.45 10.74 25.42
N THR A 10 9.49 11.48 25.96
CA THR A 10 8.05 11.31 25.64
C THR A 10 7.62 12.42 24.71
N VAL A 11 7.14 12.04 23.53
CA VAL A 11 6.70 12.94 22.48
C VAL A 11 5.18 13.02 22.49
N TRP A 12 4.65 14.23 22.57
CA TRP A 12 3.22 14.54 22.68
C TRP A 12 2.87 15.84 21.94
N GLU A 13 1.59 16.14 21.78
CA GLU A 13 1.13 17.41 21.21
C GLU A 13 1.63 18.64 22.00
N SER A 14 1.81 18.50 23.32
CA SER A 14 2.31 19.57 24.20
C SER A 14 3.81 19.48 24.51
N SER A 15 4.49 18.41 24.08
CA SER A 15 5.90 18.12 24.41
C SER A 15 6.62 17.58 23.18
N TYR A 16 7.54 18.36 22.62
CA TYR A 16 8.13 18.10 21.29
C TYR A 16 7.08 18.05 20.16
N PRO A 17 6.24 19.09 19.99
CA PRO A 17 5.14 19.11 19.01
C PRO A 17 5.61 18.95 17.57
N ASP A 18 6.82 19.43 17.27
CA ASP A 18 7.47 19.32 15.97
C ASP A 18 7.89 17.88 15.65
N LEU A 19 8.44 17.17 16.64
CA LEU A 19 8.72 15.73 16.53
C LEU A 19 7.42 14.92 16.50
N PHE A 20 6.41 15.27 17.31
CA PHE A 20 5.09 14.61 17.28
C PHE A 20 4.42 14.72 15.91
N TRP A 21 4.62 15.85 15.21
CA TRP A 21 4.21 16.02 13.82
C TRP A 21 4.97 15.08 12.87
N ALA A 22 6.30 14.99 13.00
CA ALA A 22 7.14 14.13 12.17
C ALA A 22 6.81 12.64 12.32
N MET A 23 6.65 12.17 13.57
CA MET A 23 6.35 10.78 13.88
C MET A 23 5.04 10.28 13.25
N ARG A 24 4.12 11.19 12.90
CA ARG A 24 2.85 10.86 12.23
C ARG A 24 2.98 10.91 10.70
N GLY A 25 3.90 10.10 10.16
CA GLY A 25 3.99 9.83 8.72
C GLY A 25 5.38 9.78 8.14
N ALA A 26 6.42 10.17 8.88
CA ALA A 26 7.79 10.14 8.38
C ALA A 26 8.56 8.84 8.67
N GLY A 27 7.85 7.73 8.95
CA GLY A 27 8.46 6.42 9.17
C GLY A 27 9.41 6.37 10.38
N HIS A 28 10.56 5.70 10.21
CA HIS A 28 11.51 5.38 11.28
C HIS A 28 12.61 6.44 11.49
N ASN A 29 12.57 7.56 10.77
CA ASN A 29 13.70 8.49 10.62
C ASN A 29 14.21 9.20 11.89
N PHE A 30 13.47 9.21 13.01
CA PHE A 30 13.75 10.14 14.12
C PHE A 30 14.15 9.47 15.44
N GLY A 31 14.18 8.14 15.48
CA GLY A 31 14.55 7.40 16.67
C GLY A 31 13.72 6.14 16.86
N ILE A 32 14.01 5.42 17.94
CA ILE A 32 13.40 4.13 18.24
C ILE A 32 12.17 4.36 19.13
N VAL A 33 10.98 4.11 18.60
CA VAL A 33 9.74 4.14 19.39
C VAL A 33 9.67 2.89 20.26
N THR A 34 9.59 3.08 21.57
CA THR A 34 9.55 2.00 22.58
C THR A 34 8.14 1.73 23.11
N SER A 35 7.25 2.72 23.01
CA SER A 35 5.83 2.63 23.37
C SER A 35 5.04 3.71 22.62
N ALA A 36 3.73 3.48 22.46
CA ALA A 36 2.81 4.44 21.85
C ALA A 36 1.48 4.43 22.62
N GLU A 37 0.87 5.61 22.76
CA GLU A 37 -0.50 5.78 23.23
C GLU A 37 -1.41 6.08 22.05
N MET A 38 -2.54 5.37 21.96
CA MET A 38 -3.44 5.44 20.81
C MET A 38 -4.88 5.59 21.29
N ARG A 39 -5.66 6.44 20.61
CA ARG A 39 -7.11 6.49 20.82
C ARG A 39 -7.75 5.21 20.28
N VAL A 40 -8.58 4.59 21.11
CA VAL A 40 -9.39 3.42 20.75
C VAL A 40 -10.86 3.80 20.69
N TYR A 41 -11.60 3.20 19.76
CA TYR A 41 -13.00 3.51 19.53
C TYR A 41 -13.86 2.26 19.80
N PRO A 42 -15.06 2.41 20.38
CA PRO A 42 -15.99 1.28 20.56
C PRO A 42 -16.27 0.59 19.23
N ARG A 43 -16.17 -0.73 19.22
CA ARG A 43 -16.53 -1.55 18.06
C ARG A 43 -18.02 -1.91 18.14
N PRO A 44 -18.85 -1.56 17.15
CA PRO A 44 -20.18 -2.11 17.06
C PRO A 44 -20.08 -3.64 16.82
N GLU A 45 -20.80 -4.44 17.60
CA GLU A 45 -20.92 -5.89 17.35
C GLU A 45 -21.76 -6.09 16.08
N ARG A 46 -21.07 -6.27 14.95
CA ARG A 46 -21.66 -6.56 13.65
C ARG A 46 -20.81 -7.59 12.93
N ASP A 47 -21.47 -8.54 12.30
CA ASP A 47 -20.83 -9.40 11.32
C ASP A 47 -20.47 -8.57 10.08
N TRP A 48 -19.29 -8.84 9.52
CA TRP A 48 -18.86 -8.21 8.28
C TRP A 48 -19.20 -9.15 7.14
N SER A 49 -19.98 -8.66 6.19
CA SER A 49 -20.23 -9.37 4.93
C SER A 49 -19.12 -9.05 3.95
N PHE A 50 -18.64 -10.08 3.26
CA PHE A 50 -17.75 -9.92 2.11
C PHE A 50 -18.31 -10.68 0.93
N LYS A 51 -17.87 -10.27 -0.26
CA LYS A 51 -18.24 -10.92 -1.50
C LYS A 51 -17.04 -10.97 -2.42
N LEU A 52 -16.67 -12.19 -2.80
CA LEU A 52 -15.61 -12.43 -3.75
C LEU A 52 -16.21 -12.57 -5.14
N TYR A 53 -15.64 -11.84 -6.09
CA TYR A 53 -15.97 -11.93 -7.50
C TYR A 53 -14.70 -12.26 -8.27
N ILE A 54 -14.80 -13.23 -9.17
CA ILE A 54 -13.71 -13.68 -10.02
C ILE A 54 -14.18 -13.58 -11.45
N TRP A 55 -13.33 -13.00 -12.29
CA TRP A 55 -13.59 -12.83 -13.71
C TRP A 55 -12.37 -13.24 -14.53
N THR A 56 -12.64 -13.64 -15.76
CA THR A 56 -11.61 -13.82 -16.78
C THR A 56 -11.16 -12.49 -17.36
N GLN A 57 -10.00 -12.51 -18.01
CA GLN A 57 -9.29 -11.34 -18.53
C GLN A 57 -10.07 -10.45 -19.51
N ASP A 58 -11.12 -10.96 -20.14
CA ASP A 58 -12.04 -10.20 -21.01
C ASP A 58 -12.89 -9.19 -20.24
N ARG A 59 -12.89 -9.27 -18.90
CA ARG A 59 -13.66 -8.38 -18.03
C ARG A 59 -12.84 -7.27 -17.38
N ILE A 60 -11.55 -7.14 -17.67
CA ILE A 60 -10.70 -6.11 -17.06
C ILE A 60 -11.28 -4.72 -17.28
N GLU A 61 -11.52 -4.31 -18.53
CA GLU A 61 -12.03 -2.97 -18.81
C GLU A 61 -13.41 -2.74 -18.18
N PRO A 62 -14.43 -3.61 -18.38
CA PRO A 62 -15.74 -3.43 -17.74
C PRO A 62 -15.69 -3.39 -16.20
N VAL A 63 -14.79 -4.15 -15.56
CA VAL A 63 -14.64 -4.14 -14.11
C VAL A 63 -14.04 -2.82 -13.64
N PHE A 64 -12.96 -2.34 -14.27
CA PHE A 64 -12.37 -1.06 -13.87
C PHE A 64 -13.26 0.13 -14.19
N ASP A 65 -13.98 0.11 -15.31
CA ASP A 65 -15.00 1.13 -15.62
C ASP A 65 -16.07 1.19 -14.51
N GLU A 66 -16.54 0.02 -14.04
CA GLU A 66 -17.50 -0.04 -12.94
C GLU A 66 -16.90 0.42 -11.61
N LEU A 67 -15.63 0.09 -11.31
CA LEU A 67 -14.94 0.59 -10.12
C LEU A 67 -14.80 2.11 -10.14
N ILE A 68 -14.49 2.70 -11.30
CA ILE A 68 -14.46 4.16 -11.50
C ILE A 68 -15.85 4.75 -11.25
N ARG A 69 -16.89 4.19 -11.89
CA ARG A 69 -18.28 4.64 -11.74
C ARG A 69 -18.75 4.57 -10.28
N MET A 70 -18.48 3.46 -9.59
CA MET A 70 -18.83 3.28 -8.17
C MET A 70 -18.14 4.30 -7.28
N ARG A 71 -16.89 4.64 -7.59
CA ARG A 71 -16.12 5.65 -6.87
C ARG A 71 -16.70 7.05 -7.08
N GLU A 72 -17.02 7.42 -8.32
CA GLU A 72 -17.64 8.70 -8.65
C GLU A 72 -19.03 8.86 -8.01
N ALA A 73 -19.79 7.76 -7.91
CA ALA A 73 -21.09 7.74 -7.24
C ALA A 73 -21.02 7.89 -5.71
N GLY A 74 -19.83 7.82 -5.11
CA GLY A 74 -19.63 7.80 -3.67
C GLY A 74 -19.86 6.40 -3.10
N ALA A 75 -18.78 5.75 -2.65
CA ALA A 75 -18.85 4.42 -2.06
C ALA A 75 -19.86 4.36 -0.91
N PRO A 76 -20.56 3.22 -0.71
CA PRO A 76 -21.49 3.07 0.40
C PRO A 76 -20.85 3.42 1.74
N ARG A 77 -21.61 4.09 2.63
CA ARG A 77 -21.10 4.53 3.93
C ARG A 77 -20.46 3.40 4.73
N ASP A 78 -20.96 2.17 4.59
CA ASP A 78 -20.50 1.02 5.38
C ASP A 78 -19.53 0.10 4.61
N LEU A 79 -19.11 0.47 3.39
CA LEU A 79 -18.05 -0.25 2.70
C LEU A 79 -16.71 0.05 3.39
N ALA A 80 -16.06 -0.97 3.98
CA ALA A 80 -14.75 -0.78 4.61
C ALA A 80 -13.61 -0.72 3.60
N PHE A 81 -13.53 -1.68 2.70
CA PHE A 81 -12.50 -1.75 1.67
C PHE A 81 -13.00 -2.55 0.47
N ASN A 82 -12.45 -2.24 -0.70
CA ASN A 82 -12.50 -3.08 -1.88
C ASN A 82 -11.06 -3.47 -2.22
N TYR A 83 -10.86 -4.74 -2.54
CA TYR A 83 -9.56 -5.31 -2.81
C TYR A 83 -9.66 -6.27 -3.99
N GLY A 84 -8.71 -6.18 -4.90
CA GLY A 84 -8.61 -7.05 -6.08
C GLY A 84 -7.19 -7.50 -6.31
N SER A 85 -7.04 -8.56 -7.11
CA SER A 85 -5.73 -8.97 -7.60
C SER A 85 -5.78 -9.57 -8.99
N TYR A 86 -4.65 -9.49 -9.71
CA TYR A 86 -4.38 -10.41 -10.81
C TYR A 86 -3.64 -11.61 -10.25
N ALA A 87 -4.23 -12.80 -10.45
CA ALA A 87 -3.71 -14.07 -9.97
C ALA A 87 -3.99 -15.17 -11.00
N LEU A 88 -3.12 -16.18 -11.06
CA LEU A 88 -3.39 -17.41 -11.78
C LEU A 88 -4.27 -18.32 -10.91
N ASP A 89 -5.55 -18.42 -11.28
CA ASP A 89 -6.51 -19.29 -10.62
C ASP A 89 -6.99 -20.39 -11.59
N PRO A 90 -6.52 -21.65 -11.44
CA PRO A 90 -6.97 -22.76 -12.26
C PRO A 90 -8.39 -23.24 -11.91
N GLY A 91 -8.99 -22.73 -10.82
CA GLY A 91 -10.27 -23.15 -10.27
C GLY A 91 -11.45 -22.21 -10.55
N LEU A 92 -11.43 -21.47 -11.67
CA LEU A 92 -12.53 -20.57 -12.09
C LEU A 92 -13.90 -21.23 -11.89
N GLY A 93 -14.66 -20.83 -10.85
CA GLY A 93 -15.90 -21.56 -10.56
C GLY A 93 -16.85 -21.10 -9.46
N THR A 94 -16.46 -20.29 -8.47
CA THR A 94 -17.38 -20.02 -7.35
C THR A 94 -17.47 -18.55 -6.93
N ARG A 95 -18.71 -18.06 -6.86
CA ARG A 95 -19.06 -16.84 -6.13
C ARG A 95 -19.13 -17.22 -4.65
N GLU A 96 -18.11 -16.89 -3.88
CA GLU A 96 -18.19 -17.03 -2.44
C GLU A 96 -18.76 -15.75 -1.82
N ASN A 97 -19.99 -15.88 -1.31
CA ASN A 97 -20.56 -14.93 -0.38
C ASN A 97 -20.30 -15.48 1.02
N GLY A 98 -19.80 -14.64 1.92
CA GLY A 98 -19.56 -15.05 3.30
C GLY A 98 -19.77 -13.91 4.27
N SER A 99 -19.93 -14.29 5.54
CA SER A 99 -19.86 -13.38 6.67
C SER A 99 -18.75 -13.87 7.59
N ALA A 100 -17.98 -12.95 8.12
CA ALA A 100 -16.97 -13.24 9.13
C ALA A 100 -17.02 -12.17 10.23
N PRO A 101 -16.73 -12.54 11.49
CA PRO A 101 -16.48 -11.53 12.50
C PRO A 101 -15.22 -10.74 12.12
N TYR A 102 -15.14 -9.48 12.56
CA TYR A 102 -14.06 -8.56 12.17
C TYR A 102 -12.64 -9.15 12.32
N ASN A 103 -12.39 -9.87 13.42
CA ASN A 103 -11.09 -10.49 13.71
C ASN A 103 -10.73 -11.67 12.79
N LEU A 104 -11.67 -12.19 12.00
CA LEU A 104 -11.47 -13.25 11.01
C LEU A 104 -11.64 -12.75 9.57
N LEU A 105 -12.01 -11.48 9.37
CA LEU A 105 -12.33 -10.94 8.05
C LEU A 105 -11.16 -11.08 7.07
N SER A 106 -9.95 -10.69 7.48
CA SER A 106 -8.75 -10.80 6.63
C SER A 106 -8.49 -12.24 6.19
N ARG A 107 -8.68 -13.21 7.09
CA ARG A 107 -8.54 -14.63 6.76
C ARG A 107 -9.63 -15.08 5.78
N ALA A 108 -10.87 -14.70 6.03
CA ALA A 108 -12.01 -15.05 5.19
C ALA A 108 -11.92 -14.44 3.78
N THR A 109 -11.22 -13.31 3.61
CA THR A 109 -11.00 -12.67 2.30
C THR A 109 -9.65 -13.04 1.66
N GLY A 110 -8.91 -14.01 2.22
CA GLY A 110 -7.60 -14.43 1.68
C GLY A 110 -6.46 -13.42 1.89
N ALA A 111 -6.67 -12.39 2.70
CA ALA A 111 -5.69 -11.35 3.06
C ALA A 111 -5.11 -11.55 4.47
N GLY A 112 -5.23 -12.76 5.03
CA GLY A 112 -4.73 -13.12 6.35
C GLY A 112 -3.22 -13.34 6.38
N ALA A 113 -2.65 -13.43 7.59
CA ALA A 113 -1.24 -13.77 7.80
C ALA A 113 -0.89 -15.21 7.34
N ASP A 114 -1.90 -16.04 7.08
CA ASP A 114 -1.81 -17.37 6.48
C ASP A 114 -1.89 -17.35 4.94
N SER A 115 -1.99 -16.16 4.32
CA SER A 115 -2.01 -16.04 2.86
C SER A 115 -0.67 -16.40 2.22
N PRO A 116 -0.66 -16.82 0.93
CA PRO A 116 0.59 -17.12 0.21
C PRO A 116 1.60 -15.98 0.17
N GLN A 117 1.13 -14.73 0.32
CA GLN A 117 1.96 -13.52 0.33
C GLN A 117 2.68 -13.28 1.66
N CYS A 118 2.34 -14.02 2.71
CA CYS A 118 2.96 -13.92 4.04
C CYS A 118 3.79 -15.16 4.40
N GLU A 119 4.01 -16.08 3.45
CA GLU A 119 4.77 -17.31 3.71
C GLU A 119 6.23 -17.01 4.08
N ARG A 120 6.69 -17.58 5.19
CA ARG A 120 8.08 -17.39 5.65
C ARG A 120 9.08 -18.15 4.77
N GLY A 121 10.29 -17.64 4.66
CA GLY A 121 11.40 -18.32 3.97
C GLY A 121 11.39 -18.21 2.44
N ARG A 122 10.56 -17.31 1.88
CA ARG A 122 10.54 -16.97 0.45
C ARG A 122 11.34 -15.69 0.17
N THR A 123 11.73 -15.49 -1.09
CA THR A 123 12.20 -14.20 -1.59
C THR A 123 11.00 -13.35 -2.00
N TYR A 124 11.07 -12.04 -1.74
CA TYR A 124 10.01 -11.08 -2.02
C TYR A 124 10.58 -9.89 -2.79
N MET A 125 10.27 -9.81 -4.08
CA MET A 125 10.49 -8.60 -4.87
C MET A 125 9.17 -7.86 -4.97
N HIS A 126 9.12 -6.60 -4.49
CA HIS A 126 7.89 -5.83 -4.49
C HIS A 126 8.13 -4.37 -4.82
N TYR A 127 7.10 -3.76 -5.38
CA TYR A 127 7.00 -2.31 -5.57
C TYR A 127 5.56 -1.89 -5.33
N SER A 128 5.38 -0.67 -4.85
CA SER A 128 4.06 -0.08 -4.67
C SER A 128 3.86 1.18 -5.52
N SER A 129 2.60 1.53 -5.70
CA SER A 129 2.22 2.87 -6.15
C SER A 129 0.92 3.27 -5.48
N TYR A 130 0.82 4.54 -5.11
CA TYR A 130 -0.35 5.08 -4.45
C TYR A 130 -1.07 6.07 -5.38
N LEU A 131 -2.12 5.58 -6.03
CA LEU A 131 -2.80 6.30 -7.10
C LEU A 131 -3.95 7.17 -6.57
N GLN A 132 -4.28 8.19 -7.36
CA GLN A 132 -5.48 8.99 -7.16
C GLN A 132 -6.68 8.35 -7.86
N GLU A 133 -6.47 7.86 -9.08
CA GLU A 133 -7.53 7.36 -9.97
C GLU A 133 -7.11 6.08 -10.69
N TRP A 134 -8.10 5.27 -11.08
CA TRP A 134 -7.85 4.11 -11.94
C TRP A 134 -7.63 4.56 -13.37
N ASN A 135 -6.68 3.94 -14.06
CA ASN A 135 -6.48 4.11 -15.50
C ASN A 135 -6.65 2.76 -16.18
N VAL A 136 -7.74 2.59 -16.93
CA VAL A 136 -8.14 1.30 -17.52
C VAL A 136 -7.08 0.77 -18.49
N THR A 137 -6.48 1.65 -19.31
CA THR A 137 -5.41 1.30 -20.23
C THR A 137 -4.17 0.79 -19.49
N ALA A 138 -3.78 1.45 -18.40
CA ALA A 138 -2.68 0.99 -17.55
C ALA A 138 -2.98 -0.39 -16.93
N GLN A 139 -4.21 -0.62 -16.48
CA GLN A 139 -4.62 -1.91 -15.90
C GLN A 139 -4.54 -3.05 -16.92
N ARG A 140 -4.97 -2.83 -18.16
CA ARG A 140 -4.79 -3.79 -19.24
C ARG A 140 -3.31 -4.07 -19.51
N ALA A 141 -2.48 -3.03 -19.58
CA ALA A 141 -1.04 -3.20 -19.80
C ALA A 141 -0.37 -4.01 -18.68
N ILE A 142 -0.74 -3.74 -17.43
CA ILE A 142 -0.23 -4.47 -16.25
C ILE A 142 -0.68 -5.93 -16.26
N TYR A 143 -1.94 -6.19 -16.61
CA TYR A 143 -2.40 -7.56 -16.76
C TYR A 143 -1.63 -8.31 -17.86
N ASN A 144 -1.39 -7.67 -19.00
CA ASN A 144 -0.64 -8.30 -20.09
C ASN A 144 0.80 -8.62 -19.65
N LEU A 145 1.47 -7.68 -18.97
CA LEU A 145 2.79 -7.90 -18.38
C LEU A 145 2.77 -9.05 -17.35
N TYR A 146 1.74 -9.08 -16.50
CA TYR A 146 1.55 -10.15 -15.53
C TYR A 146 1.42 -11.51 -16.22
N ALA A 147 0.56 -11.62 -17.23
CA ALA A 147 0.32 -12.86 -17.95
C ALA A 147 1.56 -13.34 -18.72
N GLU A 148 2.28 -12.42 -19.36
CA GLU A 148 3.53 -12.72 -20.07
C GLU A 148 4.61 -13.24 -19.11
N ASN A 149 4.85 -12.53 -18.01
CA ASN A 149 5.89 -12.91 -17.05
C ASN A 149 5.55 -14.18 -16.27
N MET A 150 4.26 -14.41 -15.99
CA MET A 150 3.81 -15.69 -15.43
C MET A 150 4.11 -16.86 -16.36
N ALA A 151 4.03 -16.67 -17.68
CA ALA A 151 4.26 -17.73 -18.66
C ALA A 151 5.73 -18.14 -18.79
N THR A 152 6.68 -17.29 -18.38
CA THR A 152 8.13 -17.59 -18.50
C THR A 152 8.57 -18.68 -17.53
N ASN A 153 8.05 -18.67 -16.30
CA ASN A 153 8.28 -19.71 -15.29
C ASN A 153 7.06 -19.86 -14.36
N PRO A 154 6.00 -20.54 -14.83
CA PRO A 154 4.72 -20.63 -14.10
C PRO A 154 4.84 -21.24 -12.71
N THR A 155 5.79 -22.16 -12.53
CA THR A 155 6.01 -22.85 -11.25
C THR A 155 6.71 -21.94 -10.24
N ALA A 156 7.76 -21.23 -10.66
CA ALA A 156 8.50 -20.35 -9.76
C ALA A 156 7.63 -19.17 -9.30
N PHE A 157 6.85 -18.60 -10.22
CA PHE A 157 6.05 -17.41 -9.98
C PHE A 157 4.57 -17.69 -9.70
N ALA A 158 4.18 -18.93 -9.41
CA ALA A 158 2.79 -19.35 -9.15
C ALA A 158 2.05 -18.51 -8.10
N ARG A 159 2.78 -17.76 -7.27
CA ARG A 159 2.26 -16.93 -6.18
C ARG A 159 2.48 -15.44 -6.38
N ALA A 160 3.03 -15.02 -7.53
CA ALA A 160 3.12 -13.62 -7.88
C ALA A 160 1.71 -13.03 -7.98
N ALA A 161 1.55 -11.82 -7.47
CA ALA A 161 0.26 -11.15 -7.47
C ALA A 161 0.42 -9.65 -7.64
N VAL A 162 -0.49 -9.07 -8.42
CA VAL A 162 -0.70 -7.62 -8.52
C VAL A 162 -1.87 -7.28 -7.63
N LEU A 163 -1.62 -6.64 -6.48
CA LEU A 163 -2.59 -6.36 -5.43
C LEU A 163 -3.09 -4.93 -5.55
N MET A 164 -4.40 -4.76 -5.52
CA MET A 164 -5.07 -3.48 -5.80
C MET A 164 -6.05 -3.16 -4.68
N GLY A 165 -5.75 -2.13 -3.91
CA GLY A 165 -6.53 -1.72 -2.76
C GLY A 165 -7.27 -0.41 -3.00
N ASP A 166 -8.59 -0.45 -2.90
CA ASP A 166 -9.49 0.70 -2.93
C ASP A 166 -10.06 0.89 -1.52
N TYR A 167 -9.49 1.84 -0.79
CA TYR A 167 -9.86 2.10 0.59
C TYR A 167 -10.85 3.25 0.69
N LYS A 168 -11.79 3.14 1.64
CA LYS A 168 -12.62 4.26 2.01
C LYS A 168 -11.77 5.37 2.61
N HIS A 169 -11.72 6.52 1.94
CA HIS A 169 -10.73 7.56 2.20
C HIS A 169 -11.29 8.85 2.80
N ASP A 170 -12.62 8.97 2.94
CA ASP A 170 -13.28 10.25 3.31
C ASP A 170 -12.73 10.86 4.59
N ALA A 171 -12.58 10.05 5.65
CA ALA A 171 -12.07 10.51 6.93
C ALA A 171 -10.58 10.89 6.86
N VAL A 172 -9.80 10.21 6.02
CA VAL A 172 -8.37 10.53 5.81
C VAL A 172 -8.24 11.84 5.04
N ALA A 173 -9.07 12.04 4.01
CA ALA A 173 -9.07 13.24 3.17
C ALA A 173 -9.49 14.52 3.90
N GLN A 174 -10.28 14.41 4.97
CA GLN A 174 -10.70 15.55 5.79
C GLN A 174 -9.62 16.05 6.75
N VAL A 175 -8.55 15.26 6.97
CA VAL A 175 -7.45 15.68 7.84
C VAL A 175 -6.58 16.68 7.10
N ASP A 176 -6.35 17.84 7.71
CA ASP A 176 -5.42 18.86 7.20
C ASP A 176 -4.06 18.23 6.86
N ALA A 177 -3.64 18.34 5.60
CA ALA A 177 -2.38 17.79 5.11
C ALA A 177 -1.16 18.36 5.82
N ALA A 178 -1.25 19.57 6.38
CA ALA A 178 -0.18 20.19 7.16
C ALA A 178 -0.14 19.72 8.62
N SER A 179 -1.18 19.06 9.12
CA SER A 179 -1.28 18.64 10.53
C SER A 179 -0.36 17.48 10.92
N SER A 180 0.21 16.75 9.95
CA SER A 180 1.10 15.60 10.15
C SER A 180 2.11 15.46 9.02
N ALA A 181 3.19 14.70 9.23
CA ALA A 181 4.17 14.43 8.17
C ALA A 181 3.59 13.63 6.99
N TYR A 182 2.54 12.83 7.21
CA TYR A 182 1.92 12.04 6.14
C TYR A 182 1.36 12.94 5.00
N PRO A 183 1.86 12.79 3.75
CA PRO A 183 1.50 13.66 2.63
C PRO A 183 0.26 13.22 1.84
N TRP A 184 -0.02 11.91 1.77
CA TRP A 184 -0.91 11.32 0.78
C TRP A 184 -2.39 11.33 1.21
N ARG A 185 -2.89 12.49 1.65
CA ARG A 185 -4.30 12.70 2.05
C ARG A 185 -5.26 12.71 0.86
N ASP A 186 -4.76 12.79 -0.37
CA ASP A 186 -5.51 12.83 -1.62
C ASP A 186 -5.47 11.49 -2.39
N ARG A 187 -4.48 10.64 -2.13
CA ARG A 187 -4.34 9.30 -2.73
C ARG A 187 -5.29 8.29 -2.10
N ARG A 188 -5.88 7.40 -2.90
CA ARG A 188 -6.98 6.52 -2.46
C ARG A 188 -6.81 5.05 -2.87
N LEU A 189 -5.89 4.79 -3.79
CA LEU A 189 -5.70 3.49 -4.43
C LEU A 189 -4.30 2.96 -4.13
N LEU A 190 -4.17 2.23 -3.04
CA LEU A 190 -2.89 1.71 -2.60
C LEU A 190 -2.64 0.35 -3.26
N ASN A 191 -1.72 0.33 -4.20
CA ASN A 191 -1.41 -0.84 -5.02
C ASN A 191 -0.02 -1.36 -4.70
N ASN A 192 0.15 -2.67 -4.81
CA ASN A 192 1.40 -3.35 -4.54
C ASN A 192 1.54 -4.55 -5.47
N VAL A 193 2.67 -4.68 -6.15
CA VAL A 193 3.02 -5.91 -6.87
C VAL A 193 3.98 -6.70 -6.01
N VAL A 194 3.72 -7.99 -5.83
CA VAL A 194 4.57 -8.89 -5.04
C VAL A 194 4.91 -10.09 -5.90
N ILE A 195 6.19 -10.22 -6.23
CA ILE A 195 6.76 -11.40 -6.90
C ILE A 195 7.46 -12.20 -5.81
N ASN A 196 6.79 -13.24 -5.33
CA ASN A 196 7.36 -14.16 -4.34
C ASN A 196 7.67 -15.52 -4.95
N TYR A 197 8.82 -16.08 -4.60
CA TYR A 197 9.34 -17.34 -5.12
C TYR A 197 10.25 -18.00 -4.08
N THR A 198 10.52 -19.28 -4.28
CA THR A 198 11.52 -20.00 -3.48
C THR A 198 12.89 -19.35 -3.68
N PRO A 199 13.71 -19.12 -2.64
CA PRO A 199 14.97 -18.40 -2.78
C PRO A 199 15.88 -18.96 -3.87
N ASP A 200 16.08 -18.17 -4.92
CA ASP A 200 16.92 -18.46 -6.07
C ASP A 200 17.43 -17.13 -6.65
N PRO A 201 18.67 -16.73 -6.35
CA PRO A 201 19.23 -15.46 -6.81
C PRO A 201 19.24 -15.30 -8.34
N SER A 202 19.16 -16.38 -9.11
CA SER A 202 19.11 -16.29 -10.57
C SER A 202 17.79 -15.69 -11.10
N LEU A 203 16.76 -15.62 -10.25
CA LEU A 203 15.44 -15.05 -10.58
C LEU A 203 15.28 -13.59 -10.13
N ASP A 204 16.21 -13.07 -9.32
CA ASP A 204 16.09 -11.77 -8.65
C ASP A 204 15.94 -10.61 -9.63
N ASP A 205 16.83 -10.52 -10.62
CA ASP A 205 16.81 -9.42 -11.60
C ASP A 205 15.52 -9.42 -12.43
N PHE A 206 15.03 -10.60 -12.80
CA PHE A 206 13.78 -10.76 -13.54
C PHE A 206 12.58 -10.31 -12.68
N ALA A 207 12.50 -10.81 -11.45
CA ALA A 207 11.40 -10.49 -10.53
C ALA A 207 11.39 -9.00 -10.15
N LEU A 208 12.56 -8.40 -9.92
CA LEU A 208 12.69 -6.97 -9.62
C LEU A 208 12.30 -6.11 -10.83
N THR A 209 12.75 -6.48 -12.03
CA THR A 209 12.38 -5.78 -13.28
C THR A 209 10.87 -5.83 -13.51
N TRP A 210 10.25 -6.98 -13.31
CA TRP A 210 8.80 -7.14 -13.40
C TRP A 210 8.06 -6.24 -12.39
N ALA A 211 8.46 -6.30 -11.12
CA ALA A 211 7.83 -5.49 -10.07
C ALA A 211 7.97 -3.99 -10.38
N ARG A 212 9.16 -3.53 -10.78
CA ARG A 212 9.41 -2.14 -11.16
C ARG A 212 8.57 -1.73 -12.38
N ARG A 213 8.51 -2.56 -13.42
CA ARG A 213 7.74 -2.24 -14.63
C ARG A 213 6.25 -2.15 -14.37
N THR A 214 5.73 -2.98 -13.46
CA THR A 214 4.32 -2.89 -13.03
C THR A 214 4.04 -1.56 -12.33
N LYS A 215 4.95 -1.11 -11.46
CA LYS A 215 4.88 0.21 -10.83
C LYS A 215 4.90 1.34 -11.86
N GLU A 216 5.82 1.31 -12.81
CA GLU A 216 5.93 2.32 -13.87
C GLU A 216 4.62 2.44 -14.65
N LEU A 217 3.98 1.31 -15.02
CA LEU A 217 2.71 1.35 -15.72
C LEU A 217 1.58 2.00 -14.91
N TRP A 218 1.56 1.81 -13.59
CA TRP A 218 0.62 2.51 -12.72
C TRP A 218 0.92 4.02 -12.67
N ASP A 219 2.18 4.38 -12.48
CA ASP A 219 2.62 5.79 -12.39
C ASP A 219 2.39 6.54 -13.71
N ASP A 220 2.72 5.92 -14.86
CA ASP A 220 2.47 6.44 -16.21
C ASP A 220 0.96 6.68 -16.47
N GLY A 221 0.10 5.90 -15.80
CA GLY A 221 -1.34 6.05 -15.86
C GLY A 221 -1.88 7.29 -15.13
N GLN A 222 -1.08 7.93 -14.27
CA GLN A 222 -1.45 9.12 -13.48
C GLN A 222 -1.02 10.40 -14.23
N LEU A 223 -1.66 10.71 -15.35
CA LEU A 223 -1.27 11.81 -16.24
C LEU A 223 -1.12 13.16 -15.49
N GLY A 224 0.11 13.70 -15.48
CA GLY A 224 0.42 14.99 -14.85
C GLY A 224 0.45 14.98 -13.32
N ILE A 225 0.35 13.80 -12.70
CA ILE A 225 0.34 13.64 -11.25
C ILE A 225 1.67 12.98 -10.84
N PRO A 226 2.48 13.61 -9.97
CA PRO A 226 3.72 13.01 -9.49
C PRO A 226 3.49 11.68 -8.77
N GLY A 227 4.39 10.72 -9.00
CA GLY A 227 4.36 9.41 -8.35
C GLY A 227 4.37 9.53 -6.81
N ALA A 228 3.62 8.64 -6.16
CA ALA A 228 3.50 8.59 -4.72
C ALA A 228 3.65 7.15 -4.22
N ASN A 229 4.35 6.99 -3.11
CA ASN A 229 4.68 5.72 -2.49
C ASN A 229 4.32 5.80 -1.01
N TYR A 230 3.62 4.78 -0.53
CA TYR A 230 3.35 4.66 0.88
C TYR A 230 4.60 4.13 1.57
N VAL A 231 5.19 4.89 2.50
CA VAL A 231 6.47 4.56 3.16
C VAL A 231 6.55 3.14 3.72
N ASN A 232 5.42 2.56 4.15
CA ASN A 232 5.40 1.20 4.69
C ASN A 232 5.53 0.11 3.61
N TYR A 233 5.35 0.45 2.33
CA TYR A 233 5.45 -0.43 1.15
C TYR A 233 6.59 0.03 0.21
N ALA A 234 7.52 0.86 0.70
CA ALA A 234 8.63 1.35 -0.09
C ALA A 234 9.68 0.23 -0.29
N ALA A 235 10.19 0.12 -1.51
CA ALA A 235 11.24 -0.82 -1.91
C ALA A 235 12.65 -0.34 -1.51
N GLY A 236 12.83 0.96 -1.28
CA GLY A 236 14.06 1.58 -0.80
C GLY A 236 14.83 2.39 -1.84
N ASP A 237 14.42 2.38 -3.10
CA ASP A 237 15.01 3.16 -4.19
C ASP A 237 14.11 4.34 -4.66
N GLU A 238 13.00 4.56 -3.96
CA GLU A 238 12.11 5.70 -4.22
C GLU A 238 12.77 7.05 -3.93
N SER A 239 12.37 8.08 -4.69
CA SER A 239 12.76 9.45 -4.33
C SER A 239 12.13 9.87 -3.00
N PRO A 240 12.83 10.67 -2.17
CA PRO A 240 12.26 11.20 -0.94
C PRO A 240 10.93 11.93 -1.13
N GLU A 241 10.78 12.67 -2.23
CA GLU A 241 9.55 13.41 -2.56
C GLU A 241 8.37 12.46 -2.82
N SER A 242 8.62 11.33 -3.50
CA SER A 242 7.58 10.32 -3.74
C SER A 242 7.16 9.56 -2.48
N VAL A 243 7.97 9.56 -1.42
CA VAL A 243 7.64 8.90 -0.14
C VAL A 243 7.03 9.89 0.85
N TYR A 244 7.62 11.08 0.95
CA TYR A 244 7.33 12.05 2.00
C TYR A 244 6.57 13.28 1.54
N GLY A 245 6.28 13.44 0.25
CA GLY A 245 5.49 14.54 -0.29
C GLY A 245 6.30 15.43 -1.24
N HIS A 246 5.63 15.94 -2.28
CA HIS A 246 6.23 16.82 -3.27
C HIS A 246 6.24 18.30 -2.83
N GLU A 247 5.59 18.63 -1.71
CA GLU A 247 5.52 20.01 -1.24
C GLU A 247 6.87 20.48 -0.65
N PRO A 248 7.46 21.58 -1.15
CA PRO A 248 8.78 22.03 -0.69
C PRO A 248 8.85 22.28 0.82
N TRP A 249 7.78 22.83 1.41
CA TRP A 249 7.72 23.13 2.84
C TRP A 249 7.83 21.87 3.70
N ARG A 250 7.26 20.74 3.26
CA ARG A 250 7.23 19.48 4.00
C ARG A 250 8.60 18.84 4.00
N MET A 251 9.24 18.80 2.83
CA MET A 251 10.60 18.32 2.66
C MET A 251 11.61 19.16 3.45
N GLN A 252 11.50 20.48 3.39
CA GLN A 252 12.34 21.38 4.19
C GLN A 252 12.15 21.15 5.69
N ARG A 253 10.90 21.02 6.16
CA ARG A 253 10.59 20.76 7.57
C ARG A 253 11.15 19.41 8.04
N LEU A 254 10.99 18.34 7.26
CA LEU A 254 11.54 17.02 7.60
C LEU A 254 13.07 17.04 7.67
N ARG A 255 13.74 17.65 6.70
CA ARG A 255 15.20 17.81 6.69
C ARG A 255 15.70 18.61 7.90
N ALA A 256 15.01 19.71 8.23
CA ALA A 256 15.35 20.52 9.41
C ALA A 256 15.17 19.74 10.72
N LEU A 257 14.11 18.94 10.84
CA LEU A 257 13.89 18.09 12.01
C LEU A 257 14.93 16.97 12.08
N LYS A 258 15.32 16.37 10.95
CA LYS A 258 16.35 15.33 10.91
C LYS A 258 17.68 15.90 11.41
N ALA A 259 18.08 17.08 10.92
CA ALA A 259 19.27 17.78 11.39
C ALA A 259 19.22 18.14 12.89
N LYS A 260 18.02 18.40 13.44
CA LYS A 260 17.83 18.71 14.86
C LYS A 260 17.93 17.47 15.76
N TYR A 261 17.28 16.37 15.38
CA TYR A 261 17.11 15.19 16.25
C TYR A 261 18.11 14.07 15.98
N ASP A 262 18.70 14.04 14.79
CA ASP A 262 19.72 13.08 14.39
C ASP A 262 20.71 13.72 13.38
N PRO A 263 21.55 14.68 13.83
CA PRO A 263 22.49 15.40 12.98
C PRO A 263 23.56 14.51 12.34
N LEU A 264 23.79 13.30 12.88
CA LEU A 264 24.80 12.36 12.40
C LEU A 264 24.23 11.30 11.46
N GLY A 265 22.90 11.27 11.25
CA GLY A 265 22.24 10.25 10.43
C GLY A 265 22.42 8.84 10.99
N SER A 266 22.41 8.70 12.32
CA SER A 266 22.63 7.43 13.01
C SER A 266 21.39 6.52 13.04
N VAL A 267 20.21 7.07 12.70
CA VAL A 267 18.93 6.35 12.59
C VAL A 267 18.38 6.43 11.18
#